data_AF-A0A2S2NDL4-F1
#
_entry.id   AF-A0A2S2NDL4-F1
#
_cell.length_a   1.000
_cell.length_b   1.000
_cell.length_c   1.000
_cell.angle_alpha   90.00
_cell.angle_beta   90.00
_cell.angle_gamma   90.00
#
_symmetry.space_group_name_H-M   'P 1'
#
loop_
_entity.id
_entity.type
_entity.pdbx_description
1 polymer ?
#
loop_
_entity_poly.entity_id
_entity_poly.type
_entity_poly.pdbx_seq_one_letter_code
_entity_poly.pdbx_strand_id
1 'polypeptide(L)'
;VNKYSVPTKVSCFIRIDVAHMVHMICRWKCLQGRKLIKDFYVRSIGLLIQANSFNYFENVLQNILILSMAEYDGYSEFKNNVPAEEARIYLENLISDISDNFDISEEDYKGISNNEVFFCDPETQT
;
A
#
# COMPACT_ATOMS: atom_id res chain seq x y z
N VAL A 1 -40.08 -10.42 31.14
CA VAL A 1 -39.76 -9.67 29.90
C VAL A 1 -38.28 -9.89 29.60
N ASN A 2 -37.96 -10.83 28.71
CA ASN A 2 -36.57 -11.17 28.37
C ASN A 2 -35.98 -10.10 27.45
N LYS A 3 -35.01 -9.34 27.96
CA LYS A 3 -34.20 -8.41 27.15
C LYS A 3 -33.07 -9.20 26.50
N TYR A 4 -33.28 -9.65 25.27
CA TYR A 4 -32.18 -10.10 24.42
C TYR A 4 -31.35 -8.87 24.05
N SER A 5 -30.14 -8.77 24.59
CA SER A 5 -29.14 -7.78 24.17
C SER A 5 -28.65 -8.16 22.77
N VAL A 6 -28.93 -7.31 21.78
CA VAL A 6 -28.39 -7.44 20.43
C VAL A 6 -26.86 -7.43 20.53
N PRO A 7 -26.14 -8.41 19.93
CA PRO A 7 -24.69 -8.38 19.94
C PRO A 7 -24.24 -7.13 19.16
N THR A 8 -23.66 -6.16 19.86
CA THR A 8 -22.92 -5.07 19.22
C THR A 8 -21.80 -5.68 18.40
N LYS A 9 -21.94 -5.64 17.07
CA LYS A 9 -20.92 -6.09 16.13
C LYS A 9 -19.62 -5.36 16.45
N VAL A 10 -18.62 -6.07 16.97
CA VAL A 10 -17.31 -5.49 17.28
C VAL A 10 -16.68 -5.10 15.94
N SER A 11 -16.62 -3.80 15.66
CA SER A 11 -15.93 -3.26 14.51
C SER A 11 -14.42 -3.29 14.79
N CYS A 12 -13.74 -4.34 14.32
CA CYS A 12 -12.29 -4.38 14.29
C CYS A 12 -11.81 -3.45 13.18
N PHE A 13 -11.18 -2.33 13.56
CA PHE A 13 -10.47 -1.49 12.62
C PHE A 13 -9.05 -2.02 12.51
N ILE A 14 -8.67 -2.48 11.33
CA ILE A 14 -7.26 -2.71 10.99
C ILE A 14 -6.63 -1.32 10.91
N ARG A 15 -6.16 -0.79 12.05
CA ARG A 15 -5.21 0.32 12.07
C ARG A 15 -3.86 -0.25 11.65
N ILE A 16 -3.74 -0.54 10.36
CA ILE A 16 -2.42 -0.55 9.72
C ILE A 16 -1.84 0.83 10.01
N ASP A 17 -0.65 0.87 10.61
CA ASP A 17 0.04 2.13 10.79
C ASP A 17 0.48 2.63 9.41
N VAL A 18 -0.40 3.44 8.85
CA VAL A 18 -0.32 4.10 7.56
C VAL A 18 1.05 4.74 7.37
N ALA A 19 1.54 5.42 8.39
CA ALA A 19 2.83 6.10 8.35
C ALA A 19 3.95 5.07 8.19
N HIS A 20 3.93 3.98 8.95
CA HIS A 20 4.93 2.92 8.82
C HIS A 20 4.89 2.21 7.47
N MET A 21 3.70 1.97 6.89
CA MET A 21 3.62 1.36 5.56
C MET A 21 4.11 2.28 4.44
N VAL A 22 3.66 3.54 4.44
CA VAL A 22 4.14 4.54 3.47
C VAL A 22 5.65 4.74 3.61
N HIS A 23 6.15 4.83 4.84
CA HIS A 23 7.58 4.92 5.15
C HIS A 23 8.37 3.73 4.63
N MET A 24 7.83 2.50 4.75
CA MET A 24 8.47 1.29 4.25
C MET A 24 8.63 1.32 2.72
N ILE A 25 7.58 1.69 1.99
CA ILE A 25 7.58 1.75 0.52
C ILE A 25 8.49 2.87 0.03
N CYS A 26 8.46 4.03 0.70
CA CYS A 26 9.32 5.16 0.35
C CYS A 26 10.82 4.83 0.41
N ARG A 27 11.19 3.78 1.16
CA ARG A 27 12.58 3.31 1.34
C ARG A 27 12.93 2.09 0.48
N TRP A 28 12.04 1.66 -0.42
CA TRP A 28 12.36 0.59 -1.37
C TRP A 28 13.49 1.02 -2.31
N LYS A 29 14.68 0.45 -2.10
CA LYS A 29 15.89 0.76 -2.86
C LYS A 29 15.72 0.52 -4.37
N CYS A 30 14.92 -0.48 -4.75
CA CYS A 30 14.63 -0.77 -6.16
C CYS A 30 13.83 0.34 -6.87
N LEU A 31 13.15 1.21 -6.12
CA LEU A 31 12.40 2.36 -6.65
C LEU A 31 13.18 3.68 -6.54
N GLN A 32 14.41 3.66 -6.01
CA GLN A 32 15.24 4.85 -5.92
C GLN A 32 15.53 5.41 -7.33
N GLY A 33 15.30 6.71 -7.51
CA GLY A 33 15.42 7.38 -8.82
C GLY A 33 14.24 7.15 -9.78
N ARG A 34 13.26 6.29 -9.42
CA ARG A 34 12.07 6.00 -10.24
C ARG A 34 10.83 6.70 -9.66
N LYS A 35 10.84 8.03 -9.64
CA LYS A 35 9.83 8.85 -8.93
C LYS A 35 8.38 8.49 -9.31
N LEU A 36 8.07 8.35 -10.60
CA LEU A 36 6.70 8.05 -11.06
C LEU A 36 6.21 6.67 -10.58
N ILE A 37 7.09 5.67 -10.59
CA ILE A 37 6.75 4.31 -10.14
C ILE A 37 6.58 4.29 -8.62
N LYS A 38 7.47 4.99 -7.89
CA LYS A 38 7.36 5.16 -6.44
C LYS A 38 6.03 5.81 -6.07
N ASP A 39 5.69 6.90 -6.74
CA ASP A 39 4.46 7.65 -6.54
C ASP A 39 3.22 6.78 -6.81
N PHE A 40 3.22 6.01 -7.89
CA PHE A 40 2.18 5.02 -8.19
C PHE A 40 1.98 4.01 -7.05
N TYR A 41 3.06 3.40 -6.53
CA TYR A 41 2.95 2.41 -5.44
C TYR A 41 2.52 3.05 -4.11
N VAL A 42 3.00 4.26 -3.81
CA VAL A 42 2.57 4.99 -2.61
C VAL A 42 1.07 5.28 -2.68
N ARG A 43 0.55 5.76 -3.82
CA ARG A 43 -0.89 5.99 -4.00
C ARG A 43 -1.70 4.69 -3.96
N SER A 44 -1.20 3.62 -4.58
CA SER A 44 -1.85 2.31 -4.55
C SER A 44 -1.99 1.77 -3.12
N ILE A 45 -0.97 1.98 -2.28
CA ILE A 45 -1.03 1.58 -0.87
C ILE A 45 -1.92 2.53 -0.06
N GLY A 46 -2.00 3.80 -0.45
CA GLY A 46 -3.03 4.75 -0.01
C GLY A 46 -4.46 4.18 -0.12
N LEU A 47 -4.75 3.43 -1.19
CA LEU A 47 -6.05 2.75 -1.35
C LEU A 47 -6.32 1.73 -0.23
N LEU A 48 -5.32 0.96 0.19
CA LEU A 48 -5.46 -0.03 1.26
C LEU A 48 -5.82 0.62 2.60
N ILE A 49 -5.31 1.82 2.84
CA ILE A 49 -5.55 2.59 4.06
C ILE A 49 -6.99 3.09 4.11
N GLN A 50 -7.53 3.45 2.95
CA GLN A 50 -8.90 3.95 2.79
C GLN A 50 -9.93 2.81 2.67
N ALA A 51 -9.48 1.55 2.69
CA ALA A 51 -10.35 0.40 2.52
C ALA A 51 -11.43 0.32 3.62
N ASN A 52 -12.69 0.41 3.22
CA ASN A 52 -13.84 0.33 4.12
C ASN A 52 -14.45 -1.09 4.21
N SER A 53 -13.91 -2.05 3.45
CA SER A 53 -14.34 -3.44 3.46
C SER A 53 -13.16 -4.37 3.22
N PHE A 54 -13.23 -5.57 3.80
CA PHE A 54 -12.20 -6.58 3.62
C PHE A 54 -12.06 -7.01 2.15
N ASN A 55 -13.19 -7.14 1.44
CA ASN A 55 -13.19 -7.47 0.02
C ASN A 55 -12.48 -6.40 -0.82
N TYR A 56 -12.70 -5.11 -0.56
CA TYR A 56 -11.97 -4.05 -1.26
C TYR A 56 -10.47 -4.10 -0.94
N PHE A 57 -10.12 -4.23 0.35
CA PHE A 57 -8.73 -4.36 0.78
C PHE A 57 -8.02 -5.53 0.08
N GLU A 58 -8.65 -6.71 0.06
CA GLU A 58 -8.11 -7.91 -0.56
C GLU A 58 -7.89 -7.72 -2.06
N ASN A 59 -8.88 -7.17 -2.77
CA ASN A 59 -8.76 -6.92 -4.21
C ASN A 59 -7.64 -5.93 -4.54
N VAL A 60 -7.55 -4.82 -3.80
CA VAL A 60 -6.48 -3.84 -4.00
C VAL A 60 -5.11 -4.46 -3.70
N LEU A 61 -4.98 -5.20 -2.59
CA LEU A 61 -3.72 -5.82 -2.21
C LEU A 61 -3.26 -6.85 -3.23
N GLN A 62 -4.18 -7.69 -3.73
CA GLN A 62 -3.89 -8.68 -4.76
C GLN A 62 -3.35 -8.01 -6.04
N ASN A 63 -3.98 -6.93 -6.50
CA ASN A 63 -3.52 -6.21 -7.69
C ASN A 63 -2.15 -5.55 -7.49
N ILE A 64 -1.87 -4.99 -6.32
CA ILE A 64 -0.53 -4.46 -5.98
C ILE A 64 0.52 -5.59 -6.05
N LEU A 65 0.21 -6.76 -5.48
CA LEU A 65 1.11 -7.89 -5.48
C LEU A 65 1.34 -8.45 -6.89
N ILE A 66 0.29 -8.61 -7.69
CA ILE A 66 0.39 -9.05 -9.10
C ILE A 66 1.36 -8.14 -9.86
N LEU A 67 1.18 -6.82 -9.77
CA LEU A 67 2.03 -5.88 -10.48
C LEU A 67 3.48 -5.87 -9.94
N SER A 68 3.66 -5.93 -8.61
CA SER A 68 5.00 -5.91 -7.99
C SER A 68 5.84 -7.17 -8.25
N MET A 69 5.18 -8.31 -8.48
CA MET A 69 5.81 -9.62 -8.65
C MET A 69 5.88 -10.05 -10.12
N ALA A 70 5.26 -9.30 -11.03
CA ALA A 70 5.27 -9.61 -12.45
C ALA A 70 6.64 -9.41 -13.08
N GLU A 71 7.04 -10.36 -13.92
CA GLU A 71 8.26 -10.25 -14.73
C GLU A 71 8.04 -9.41 -16.00
N TYR A 72 6.79 -9.35 -16.49
CA TYR A 72 6.39 -8.69 -17.73
C TYR A 72 5.15 -7.83 -17.50
N ASP A 73 5.06 -6.72 -18.25
CA ASP A 73 3.96 -5.77 -18.23
C ASP A 73 3.52 -5.41 -19.67
N GLY A 74 2.32 -4.87 -19.84
CA GLY A 74 1.72 -4.48 -21.12
C GLY A 74 0.91 -5.58 -21.81
N TYR A 75 1.26 -5.92 -23.05
CA TYR A 75 0.47 -6.83 -23.88
C TYR A 75 1.18 -8.16 -24.11
N SER A 76 0.41 -9.23 -24.07
CA SER A 76 0.82 -10.55 -24.58
C SER A 76 1.03 -10.51 -26.10
N GLU A 77 1.63 -11.57 -26.63
CA GLU A 77 1.82 -11.76 -28.08
C GLU A 77 0.50 -11.69 -28.87
N PHE A 78 -0.61 -12.03 -28.22
CA PHE A 78 -1.97 -11.98 -28.79
C PHE A 78 -2.65 -10.61 -28.62
N LYS A 79 -1.92 -9.56 -28.21
CA LYS A 79 -2.41 -8.21 -27.94
C LYS A 79 -3.48 -8.11 -26.84
N ASN A 80 -3.62 -9.14 -26.01
CA ASN A 80 -4.39 -9.07 -24.78
C ASN A 80 -3.51 -8.51 -23.66
N ASN A 81 -4.08 -7.74 -22.74
CA ASN A 81 -3.38 -7.30 -21.54
C ASN A 81 -2.83 -8.52 -20.78
N VAL A 82 -1.60 -8.41 -20.29
CA VAL A 82 -1.10 -9.38 -19.31
C VAL A 82 -1.70 -9.05 -17.93
N PRO A 83 -1.69 -9.99 -16.96
CA PRO A 83 -2.27 -9.74 -15.64
C PRO A 83 -1.71 -8.50 -14.93
N ALA A 84 -0.43 -8.19 -15.14
CA ALA A 84 0.19 -6.98 -14.60
C ALA A 84 -0.44 -5.70 -15.18
N GLU A 85 -0.71 -5.69 -16.48
CA GLU A 85 -1.33 -4.54 -17.16
C GLU A 85 -2.79 -4.36 -16.72
N GLU A 86 -3.54 -5.45 -16.56
CA GLU A 86 -4.90 -5.39 -16.01
C GLU A 86 -4.90 -4.84 -14.57
N ALA A 87 -3.96 -5.29 -13.73
CA ALA A 87 -3.79 -4.81 -12.38
C ALA A 87 -3.38 -3.32 -12.33
N ARG A 88 -2.49 -2.90 -13.23
CA ARG A 88 -2.07 -1.50 -13.38
C ARG A 88 -3.26 -0.62 -13.73
N ILE A 89 -4.01 -0.97 -14.77
CA ILE A 89 -5.22 -0.23 -15.20
C ILE A 89 -6.25 -0.16 -14.07
N TYR A 90 -6.47 -1.27 -13.36
CA TYR A 90 -7.39 -1.29 -12.21
C TYR A 90 -6.98 -0.30 -11.13
N LEU A 91 -5.70 -0.30 -10.72
CA LEU A 91 -5.20 0.61 -9.70
C LEU A 91 -5.18 2.07 -10.18
N GLU A 92 -4.82 2.33 -11.44
CA GLU A 92 -4.86 3.68 -12.03
C GLU A 92 -6.27 4.28 -12.01
N ASN A 93 -7.28 3.48 -12.34
CA ASN A 93 -8.68 3.92 -12.28
C ASN A 93 -9.08 4.27 -10.83
N LEU A 94 -8.76 3.42 -9.86
CA LEU A 94 -9.05 3.70 -8.45
C LEU A 94 -8.32 4.94 -7.93
N ILE A 95 -7.06 5.13 -8.31
CA ILE A 95 -6.28 6.31 -7.92
C ILE A 95 -6.87 7.57 -8.54
N SER A 96 -7.28 7.51 -9.80
CA SER A 96 -7.88 8.65 -10.51
C SER A 96 -9.17 9.10 -9.82
N ASP A 97 -9.99 8.15 -9.37
CA ASP A 97 -11.22 8.41 -8.60
C ASP A 97 -10.96 9.04 -7.21
N ILE A 98 -9.75 8.90 -6.66
CA ILE A 98 -9.36 9.37 -5.31
C ILE A 98 -8.54 10.67 -5.36
N SER A 99 -8.01 11.03 -6.53
CA SER A 99 -7.00 12.08 -6.73
C SER A 99 -7.38 13.49 -6.24
N ASP A 100 -8.65 13.74 -5.91
CA ASP A 100 -9.10 15.00 -5.30
C ASP A 100 -8.70 15.20 -3.82
N ASN A 101 -8.13 14.19 -3.11
CA ASN A 101 -8.00 14.23 -1.64
C ASN A 101 -6.64 13.84 -1.01
N PHE A 102 -5.58 13.52 -1.77
CA PHE A 102 -4.34 12.98 -1.16
C PHE A 102 -3.06 13.67 -1.66
N ASP A 103 -2.73 14.81 -1.04
CA ASP A 103 -1.50 15.56 -1.27
C ASP A 103 -0.53 15.31 -0.09
N ILE A 104 0.28 14.24 -0.17
CA ILE A 104 1.37 14.01 0.80
C ILE A 104 2.58 14.79 0.30
N SER A 105 2.86 15.93 0.94
CA SER A 105 4.09 16.68 0.69
C SER A 105 5.30 15.87 1.16
N GLU A 106 6.37 15.78 0.36
CA GLU A 106 7.65 15.19 0.81
C GLU A 106 8.30 16.01 1.93
N GLU A 107 7.86 17.25 2.15
CA GLU A 107 8.41 18.20 3.13
C GLU A 107 7.95 17.92 4.57
N ASP A 108 6.81 17.27 4.77
CA ASP A 108 6.30 16.91 6.10
C ASP A 108 6.94 15.62 6.67
N TYR A 109 7.71 14.91 5.86
CA TYR A 109 8.42 13.70 6.26
C TYR A 109 9.81 14.06 6.83
N LYS A 110 9.90 14.25 8.15
CA LYS A 110 11.16 14.60 8.84
C LYS A 110 12.20 13.47 8.90
N GLY A 111 11.93 12.32 8.30
CA GLY A 111 12.88 11.21 8.18
C GLY A 111 13.35 10.59 9.51
N ILE A 112 13.98 9.43 9.39
CA ILE A 112 14.92 8.90 10.39
C ILE A 112 16.30 9.21 9.83
N SER A 113 17.14 9.88 10.62
CA SER A 113 18.56 10.07 10.31
C SER A 113 19.18 8.71 9.98
N ASN A 114 20.01 8.64 8.93
CA ASN A 114 20.79 7.43 8.62
C ASN A 114 21.70 6.98 9.78
N ASN A 115 21.79 7.76 10.86
CA ASN A 115 22.54 7.46 12.07
C ASN A 115 21.70 6.83 13.20
N GLU A 116 20.39 6.59 13.03
CA GLU A 116 19.63 5.84 14.03
C GLU A 116 19.90 4.34 13.86
N VAL A 117 20.71 3.81 14.78
CA VAL A 117 21.05 2.39 14.89
C VAL A 117 19.77 1.61 15.22
N PHE A 118 19.25 0.87 14.25
CA PHE A 118 17.95 0.18 14.33
C PHE A 118 18.05 -1.32 14.66
N PHE A 119 19.25 -1.83 14.92
CA PHE A 119 19.44 -3.20 15.43
C PHE A 119 19.93 -3.13 16.88
N CYS A 120 19.09 -3.58 17.82
CA CYS A 120 19.61 -4.07 19.09
C CYS A 120 20.29 -5.42 18.79
N ASP A 121 21.62 -5.43 18.77
CA ASP A 121 22.40 -6.65 18.63
C ASP A 121 22.20 -7.50 19.90
N PRO A 122 21.71 -8.75 19.80
CA PRO A 122 21.50 -9.62 20.97
C PRO A 122 22.81 -10.00 21.68
N GLU A 123 23.98 -9.72 21.09
CA GLU A 123 25.30 -10.00 21.68
C GLU A 123 25.78 -8.95 22.70
N THR A 124 25.01 -7.88 22.96
CA THR A 124 25.37 -6.86 23.97
C THR A 124 24.73 -7.09 25.35
N GLN A 125 24.18 -8.28 25.60
CA GLN A 125 23.80 -8.73 26.94
C GLN A 125 24.82 -9.73 27.50
N THR A 126 25.97 -9.21 27.93
CA THR A 126 26.79 -9.82 29.00
C THR A 126 27.15 -8.76 30.01
#